data_AF-A0A2V5KGF5-F1
#
_entry.id   AF-A0A2V5KGF5-F1
#
_cell.length_a   1.000
_cell.length_b   1.000
_cell.length_c   1.000
_cell.angle_alpha   90.00
_cell.angle_beta   90.00
_cell.angle_gamma   90.00
#
_symmetry.space_group_name_H-M   'P 1'
#
loop_
_entity.id
_entity.type
_entity.pdbx_description
1 polymer ?
#
loop_
_entity_poly.entity_id
_entity_poly.type
_entity_poly.pdbx_seq_one_letter_code
_entity_poly.pdbx_strand_id
1 'polypeptide(L)'
;DWGARTADIVAAIWPQRVKALVSVSGYLIGSQQANEKPLPPSAELQWWYQYYFATERGRLGYEKYRREFSKLIWQLASPKWNFDDATFERSAASFDNPDHVAIVVHNYRWRLGLAPGEAKHDELEKRLAEFPGIAVPTITLEGDANGAPHPDPKIYAKKFSGKYAHRLVTGGIGHNLPQEAPQAFADAVIEVARS
;
A
#
# COMPACT_ATOMS: atom_id res chain seq x y z
N ASP A 1 1.67 0.00 -1.22
CA ASP A 1 0.89 0.80 -0.24
C ASP A 1 -0.47 1.26 -0.81
N TRP A 2 -1.09 2.34 -0.32
CA TRP A 2 -2.42 2.79 -0.72
C TRP A 2 -2.52 3.14 -2.20
N GLY A 3 -1.47 3.71 -2.79
CA GLY A 3 -1.43 4.01 -4.22
C GLY A 3 -1.57 2.75 -5.09
N ALA A 4 -0.85 1.69 -4.73
CA ALA A 4 -0.94 0.40 -5.42
C ALA A 4 -2.31 -0.26 -5.21
N ARG A 5 -2.85 -0.27 -3.97
CA ARG A 5 -4.25 -0.71 -3.72
C ARG A 5 -5.25 0.04 -4.60
N THR A 6 -5.10 1.36 -4.72
CA THR A 6 -6.01 2.19 -5.51
C THR A 6 -5.90 1.86 -7.00
N ALA A 7 -4.69 1.71 -7.52
CA ALA A 7 -4.45 1.31 -8.90
C ALA A 7 -4.99 -0.09 -9.20
N ASP A 8 -4.80 -1.05 -8.29
CA ASP A 8 -5.36 -2.41 -8.38
C ASP A 8 -6.89 -2.37 -8.48
N ILE A 9 -7.56 -1.61 -7.60
CA ILE A 9 -9.02 -1.44 -7.62
C ILE A 9 -9.49 -0.91 -8.98
N VAL A 10 -8.83 0.13 -9.49
CA VAL A 10 -9.20 0.70 -10.79
C VAL A 10 -8.99 -0.33 -11.92
N ALA A 11 -7.87 -1.06 -11.89
CA ALA A 11 -7.55 -2.08 -12.89
C ALA A 11 -8.49 -3.30 -12.86
N ALA A 12 -8.98 -3.68 -11.67
CA ALA A 12 -9.91 -4.80 -11.51
C ALA A 12 -11.36 -4.41 -11.89
N ILE A 13 -11.79 -3.20 -11.53
CA ILE A 13 -13.20 -2.79 -11.65
C ILE A 13 -13.48 -2.06 -12.97
N TRP A 14 -12.53 -1.25 -13.43
CA TRP A 14 -12.63 -0.50 -14.69
C TRP A 14 -11.40 -0.77 -15.58
N PRO A 15 -11.15 -2.02 -15.99
CA PRO A 15 -9.97 -2.40 -16.77
C PRO A 15 -9.83 -1.59 -18.08
N GLN A 16 -10.93 -1.16 -18.68
CA GLN A 16 -10.95 -0.30 -19.87
C GLN A 16 -10.30 1.08 -19.66
N ARG A 17 -10.06 1.48 -18.41
CA ARG A 17 -9.40 2.75 -18.05
C ARG A 17 -7.91 2.56 -17.76
N VAL A 18 -7.43 1.33 -17.70
CA VAL A 18 -6.06 0.99 -17.35
C VAL A 18 -5.40 0.27 -18.51
N LYS A 19 -4.51 0.97 -19.22
CA LYS A 19 -3.73 0.36 -20.31
C LYS A 19 -2.80 -0.74 -19.78
N ALA A 20 -2.14 -0.47 -18.66
CA ALA A 20 -1.17 -1.33 -18.02
C ALA A 20 -0.97 -0.88 -16.56
N LEU A 21 -0.43 -1.77 -15.73
CA LEU A 21 -0.29 -1.57 -14.28
C LEU A 21 1.14 -1.89 -13.81
N VAL A 22 1.71 -1.02 -12.99
CA VAL A 22 2.82 -1.36 -12.10
C VAL A 22 2.28 -1.37 -10.68
N SER A 23 2.36 -2.51 -9.99
CA SER A 23 1.83 -2.66 -8.63
C SER A 23 2.91 -3.14 -7.66
N VAL A 24 3.40 -2.23 -6.82
CA VAL A 24 4.39 -2.52 -5.79
C VAL A 24 3.75 -3.36 -4.68
N SER A 25 4.44 -4.43 -4.26
CA SER A 25 3.98 -5.43 -3.30
C SER A 25 2.76 -6.25 -3.74
N GLY A 26 2.50 -6.30 -5.05
CA GLY A 26 1.57 -7.25 -5.63
C GLY A 26 0.12 -6.81 -5.58
N TYR A 27 -0.76 -7.75 -5.25
CA TYR A 27 -2.21 -7.54 -5.22
C TYR A 27 -2.65 -7.10 -3.82
N LEU A 28 -3.13 -5.86 -3.69
CA LEU A 28 -3.40 -5.19 -2.41
C LEU A 28 -4.88 -4.93 -2.14
N ILE A 29 -5.78 -5.39 -3.01
CA ILE A 29 -7.22 -5.37 -2.74
C ILE A 29 -7.50 -6.28 -1.54
N GLY A 30 -8.20 -5.73 -0.55
CA GLY A 30 -8.59 -6.42 0.68
C GLY A 30 -10.08 -6.26 0.96
N SER A 31 -10.55 -6.87 2.05
CA SER A 31 -11.91 -6.69 2.55
C SER A 31 -11.93 -6.68 4.07
N GLN A 32 -12.97 -6.10 4.67
CA GLN A 32 -13.16 -6.11 6.13
C GLN A 32 -13.22 -7.55 6.66
N GLN A 33 -14.02 -8.41 6.02
CA GLN A 33 -14.15 -9.82 6.40
C GLN A 33 -12.82 -10.57 6.38
N ALA A 34 -11.95 -10.32 5.40
CA ALA A 34 -10.64 -10.96 5.36
C ALA A 34 -9.70 -10.50 6.48
N ASN A 35 -9.87 -9.26 6.96
CA ASN A 35 -9.09 -8.68 8.05
C ASN A 35 -9.66 -9.00 9.45
N GLU A 36 -10.83 -9.63 9.56
CA GLU A 36 -11.37 -10.10 10.86
C GLU A 36 -10.52 -11.23 11.46
N LYS A 37 -9.87 -12.02 10.61
CA LYS A 37 -9.03 -13.13 11.05
C LYS A 37 -7.67 -12.59 11.53
N PRO A 38 -7.24 -12.91 12.76
CA PRO A 38 -5.93 -12.49 13.23
C PRO A 38 -4.81 -13.18 12.45
N LEU A 39 -3.68 -12.49 12.35
CA LEU A 39 -2.45 -13.01 11.80
C LEU A 39 -1.57 -13.61 12.93
N PRO A 40 -0.53 -14.40 12.58
CA PRO A 40 0.48 -14.79 13.57
C PRO A 40 1.12 -13.57 14.24
N PRO A 41 1.54 -13.64 15.51
CA PRO A 41 2.01 -12.48 16.28
C PRO A 41 3.12 -11.65 15.61
N SER A 42 4.05 -12.31 14.90
CA SER A 42 5.12 -11.61 14.17
C SER A 42 4.58 -10.74 13.03
N ALA A 43 3.52 -11.19 12.34
CA ALA A 43 2.85 -10.40 11.31
C ALA A 43 2.00 -9.28 11.92
N GLU A 44 1.34 -9.53 13.06
CA GLU A 44 0.60 -8.48 13.77
C GLU A 44 1.50 -7.34 14.24
N LEU A 45 2.72 -7.67 14.70
CA LEU A 45 3.73 -6.68 15.08
C LEU A 45 4.11 -5.76 13.91
N GLN A 46 4.23 -6.30 12.69
CA GLN A 46 4.53 -5.48 11.50
C GLN A 46 3.39 -4.49 11.18
N TRP A 47 2.17 -4.78 11.62
CA TRP A 47 1.00 -3.93 11.47
C TRP A 47 0.68 -3.07 12.71
N TRP A 48 1.55 -2.99 13.72
CA TRP A 48 1.26 -2.38 15.02
C TRP A 48 0.53 -1.00 14.96
N TYR A 49 0.87 -0.17 13.97
CA TYR A 49 0.30 1.16 13.80
C TYR A 49 -1.19 1.15 13.44
N GLN A 50 -1.70 0.11 12.76
CA GLN A 50 -3.15 0.02 12.49
C GLN A 50 -3.95 -0.14 13.79
N TYR A 51 -3.41 -0.89 14.75
CA TYR A 51 -3.99 -1.06 16.09
C TYR A 51 -3.85 0.19 16.95
N TYR A 52 -2.74 0.91 16.80
CA TYR A 52 -2.59 2.24 17.39
C TYR A 52 -3.73 3.17 16.94
N PHE A 53 -3.98 3.27 15.62
CA PHE A 53 -5.02 4.12 15.04
C PHE A 53 -6.46 3.69 15.36
N ALA A 54 -6.68 2.43 15.76
CA ALA A 54 -7.97 1.98 16.26
C ALA A 54 -8.39 2.69 17.56
N THR A 55 -7.44 3.24 18.32
CA THR A 55 -7.69 3.92 19.59
C THR A 55 -7.78 5.44 19.45
N GLU A 56 -8.50 6.09 20.38
CA GLU A 56 -8.52 7.56 20.43
C GLU A 56 -7.16 8.14 20.84
N ARG A 57 -6.44 7.45 21.73
CA ARG A 57 -5.06 7.81 22.08
C ARG A 57 -4.15 7.82 20.85
N GLY A 58 -4.32 6.85 19.95
CA GLY A 58 -3.55 6.79 18.72
C GLY A 58 -3.91 7.88 17.72
N ARG A 59 -5.20 8.23 17.59
CA ARG A 59 -5.63 9.37 16.79
C ARG A 59 -5.00 10.68 17.29
N LEU A 60 -5.13 10.97 18.59
CA LEU A 60 -4.55 12.16 19.23
C LEU A 60 -3.02 12.18 19.15
N GLY A 61 -2.38 11.03 19.31
CA GLY A 61 -0.94 10.92 19.22
C GLY A 61 -0.42 11.18 17.80
N TYR A 62 -1.11 10.67 16.78
CA TYR A 62 -0.77 10.97 15.38
C TYR A 62 -1.06 12.42 15.01
N GLU A 63 -2.13 13.01 15.56
CA GLU A 63 -2.41 14.43 15.40
C GLU A 63 -1.29 15.31 15.96
N LYS A 64 -0.83 14.99 17.17
CA LYS A 64 0.19 15.75 17.89
C LYS A 64 1.61 15.54 17.37
N TYR A 65 1.97 14.31 17.01
CA TYR A 65 3.33 13.89 16.62
C TYR A 65 3.39 13.40 15.17
N ARG A 66 2.62 14.03 14.28
CA ARG A 66 2.38 13.57 12.90
C ARG A 66 3.66 13.34 12.11
N ARG A 67 4.60 14.28 12.22
CA ARG A 67 5.86 14.25 11.48
C ARG A 67 6.80 13.19 12.04
N GLU A 68 6.99 13.16 13.36
CA GLU A 68 7.82 12.19 14.06
C GLU A 68 7.31 10.76 13.85
N PHE A 69 6.00 10.54 13.95
CA PHE A 69 5.38 9.25 13.69
C PHE A 69 5.59 8.82 12.24
N SER A 70 5.34 9.71 11.27
CA SER A 70 5.49 9.38 9.85
C SER A 70 6.96 9.09 9.49
N LYS A 71 7.91 9.84 10.07
CA LYS A 71 9.35 9.59 9.89
C LYS A 71 9.78 8.25 10.49
N LEU A 72 9.26 7.90 11.66
CA LEU A 72 9.46 6.57 12.26
C LEU A 72 8.93 5.47 11.33
N ILE A 73 7.72 5.64 10.78
CA ILE A 73 7.17 4.67 9.80
C ILE A 73 8.07 4.53 8.57
N TRP A 74 8.63 5.63 8.03
CA TRP A 74 9.56 5.55 6.90
C TRP A 74 10.82 4.75 7.23
N GLN A 75 11.41 4.97 8.41
CA GLN A 75 12.59 4.23 8.86
C GLN A 75 12.29 2.73 9.05
N LEU A 76 11.12 2.39 9.58
CA LEU A 76 10.71 0.99 9.76
C LEU A 76 10.40 0.30 8.43
N ALA A 77 9.73 1.00 7.51
CA ALA A 77 9.32 0.47 6.21
C ALA A 77 10.49 0.35 5.22
N SER A 78 11.50 1.21 5.35
CA SER A 78 12.70 1.21 4.51
C SER A 78 13.98 1.28 5.35
N PRO A 79 14.33 0.22 6.10
CA PRO A 79 15.39 0.23 7.12
C PRO A 79 16.80 0.44 6.57
N LYS A 80 17.01 0.24 5.27
CA LYS A 80 18.29 0.50 4.60
C LYS A 80 18.32 1.83 3.83
N TRP A 81 17.19 2.54 3.77
CA TRP A 81 17.12 3.83 3.10
C TRP A 81 17.63 4.93 4.03
N ASN A 82 18.84 5.40 3.75
CA ASN A 82 19.43 6.52 4.48
C ASN A 82 18.98 7.86 3.90
N PHE A 83 17.68 8.17 4.01
CA PHE A 83 17.14 9.46 3.58
C PHE A 83 17.55 10.58 4.53
N ASP A 84 17.85 11.75 3.97
CA ASP A 84 18.11 12.95 4.75
C ASP A 84 16.80 13.65 5.18
N ASP A 85 16.93 14.56 6.14
CA ASP A 85 15.81 15.34 6.66
C ASP A 85 15.12 16.13 5.55
N ALA A 86 15.89 16.73 4.64
CA ALA A 86 15.34 17.48 3.52
C ALA A 86 14.45 16.62 2.62
N THR A 87 14.78 15.35 2.42
CA THR A 87 13.97 14.40 1.64
C THR A 87 12.66 14.06 2.31
N PHE A 88 12.68 13.80 3.62
CA PHE A 88 11.46 13.59 4.38
C PHE A 88 10.58 14.86 4.38
N GLU A 89 11.17 16.02 4.62
CA GLU A 89 10.46 17.30 4.74
C GLU A 89 9.71 17.71 3.46
N ARG A 90 10.24 17.36 2.28
CA ARG A 90 9.52 17.57 1.01
C ARG A 90 8.16 16.86 0.97
N SER A 91 8.07 15.66 1.53
CA SER A 91 6.80 14.93 1.65
C SER A 91 6.00 15.37 2.88
N ALA A 92 6.68 15.70 3.99
CA ALA A 92 6.04 16.03 5.25
C ALA A 92 5.12 17.25 5.17
N ALA A 93 5.43 18.22 4.31
CA ALA A 93 4.55 19.36 4.05
C ALA A 93 3.15 18.94 3.57
N SER A 94 3.03 17.83 2.83
CA SER A 94 1.72 17.32 2.41
C SER A 94 0.89 16.77 3.57
N PHE A 95 1.55 16.34 4.65
CA PHE A 95 0.87 15.83 5.83
C PHE A 95 0.20 16.95 6.63
N ASP A 96 0.52 18.22 6.39
CA ASP A 96 -0.11 19.38 7.04
C ASP A 96 -1.53 19.66 6.51
N ASN A 97 -1.98 18.91 5.49
CA ASN A 97 -3.37 18.91 5.06
C ASN A 97 -4.31 18.66 6.27
N PRO A 98 -5.35 19.49 6.47
CA PRO A 98 -6.24 19.38 7.63
C PRO A 98 -6.97 18.04 7.73
N ASP A 99 -7.18 17.35 6.62
CA ASP A 99 -7.88 16.06 6.54
C ASP A 99 -6.94 14.86 6.73
N HIS A 100 -5.61 15.07 6.69
CA HIS A 100 -4.62 13.98 6.68
C HIS A 100 -4.82 12.98 7.81
N VAL A 101 -4.97 13.46 9.05
CA VAL A 101 -5.16 12.59 10.22
C VAL A 101 -6.49 11.83 10.13
N ALA A 102 -7.56 12.51 9.72
CA ALA A 102 -8.87 11.89 9.60
C ALA A 102 -8.87 10.78 8.55
N ILE A 103 -8.25 11.02 7.39
CA ILE A 103 -8.11 10.04 6.31
C ILE A 103 -7.25 8.84 6.73
N VAL A 104 -6.10 9.08 7.36
CA VAL A 104 -5.21 7.99 7.82
C VAL A 104 -5.92 7.10 8.84
N VAL A 105 -6.54 7.72 9.84
CA VAL A 105 -7.22 7.00 10.91
C VAL A 105 -8.45 6.27 10.37
N HIS A 106 -9.24 6.91 9.51
CA HIS A 106 -10.39 6.26 8.88
C HIS A 106 -9.96 5.06 8.02
N ASN A 107 -8.92 5.19 7.21
CA ASN A 107 -8.42 4.07 6.38
C ASN A 107 -8.10 2.82 7.22
N TYR A 108 -7.37 2.97 8.34
CA TYR A 108 -7.01 1.84 9.18
C TYR A 108 -8.18 1.31 10.01
N ARG A 109 -9.07 2.19 10.51
CA ARG A 109 -10.29 1.76 11.19
C ARG A 109 -11.23 1.01 10.24
N TRP A 110 -11.43 1.52 9.03
CA TRP A 110 -12.22 0.85 7.99
C TRP A 110 -11.61 -0.51 7.64
N ARG A 111 -10.29 -0.59 7.44
CA ARG A 111 -9.58 -1.85 7.16
C ARG A 111 -9.89 -2.93 8.21
N LEU A 112 -9.99 -2.54 9.48
CA LEU A 112 -10.30 -3.41 10.62
C LEU A 112 -11.79 -3.58 10.93
N GLY A 113 -12.71 -3.04 10.11
CA GLY A 113 -14.15 -3.13 10.39
C GLY A 113 -14.64 -2.20 11.51
N LEU A 114 -13.84 -1.23 11.95
CA LEU A 114 -14.11 -0.33 13.08
C LEU A 114 -14.67 1.05 12.66
N ALA A 115 -14.83 1.29 11.37
CA ALA A 115 -15.47 2.48 10.84
C ALA A 115 -16.36 2.12 9.65
N PRO A 116 -17.54 2.75 9.53
CA PRO A 116 -18.40 2.52 8.37
C PRO A 116 -17.77 3.10 7.11
N GLY A 117 -18.04 2.46 5.97
CA GLY A 117 -17.91 3.06 4.65
C GLY A 117 -19.07 4.01 4.36
N GLU A 118 -19.04 4.66 3.20
CA GLU A 118 -20.19 5.41 2.69
C GLU A 118 -21.07 4.50 1.83
N ALA A 119 -22.39 4.55 2.02
CA ALA A 119 -23.35 3.67 1.35
C ALA A 119 -23.24 3.67 -0.20
N LYS A 120 -22.85 4.82 -0.78
CA LYS A 120 -22.62 4.96 -2.23
C LYS A 120 -21.47 4.08 -2.77
N HIS A 121 -20.64 3.51 -1.89
CA HIS A 121 -19.51 2.64 -2.21
C HIS A 121 -19.76 1.17 -1.85
N ASP A 122 -20.87 0.82 -1.21
CA ASP A 122 -21.12 -0.54 -0.72
C ASP A 122 -21.11 -1.60 -1.85
N GLU A 123 -21.68 -1.28 -3.01
CA GLU A 123 -21.67 -2.21 -4.16
C GLU A 123 -20.25 -2.43 -4.69
N LEU A 124 -19.43 -1.38 -4.71
CA LEU A 124 -18.02 -1.48 -5.09
C LEU A 124 -17.26 -2.37 -4.10
N GLU A 125 -17.41 -2.14 -2.80
CA GLU A 125 -16.74 -2.94 -1.77
C GLU A 125 -17.18 -4.40 -1.77
N LYS A 126 -18.46 -4.70 -2.06
CA LYS A 126 -18.93 -6.09 -2.26
C LYS A 126 -18.21 -6.79 -3.40
N ARG A 127 -18.06 -6.12 -4.55
CA ARG A 127 -17.33 -6.66 -5.70
C ARG A 127 -15.84 -6.84 -5.38
N LEU A 128 -15.23 -5.92 -4.64
CA LEU A 128 -13.84 -6.03 -4.22
C LEU A 128 -13.61 -7.17 -3.22
N ALA A 129 -14.59 -7.46 -2.36
CA ALA A 129 -14.55 -8.58 -1.41
C ALA A 129 -14.58 -9.97 -2.06
N GLU A 130 -14.93 -10.07 -3.35
CA GLU A 130 -14.78 -11.29 -4.16
C GLU A 130 -13.33 -11.50 -4.66
N PHE A 131 -12.44 -10.54 -4.38
CA PHE A 131 -11.04 -10.53 -4.81
C PHE A 131 -10.87 -10.75 -6.32
N PRO A 132 -11.46 -9.89 -7.17
CA PRO A 132 -11.45 -10.02 -8.62
C PRO A 132 -10.03 -10.01 -9.17
N GLY A 133 -9.80 -10.79 -10.23
CA GLY A 133 -8.52 -10.81 -10.94
C GLY A 133 -8.29 -9.53 -11.74
N ILE A 134 -7.01 -9.19 -11.96
CA ILE A 134 -6.57 -8.06 -12.78
C ILE A 134 -6.07 -8.61 -14.13
N ALA A 135 -6.78 -8.28 -15.20
CA ALA A 135 -6.51 -8.82 -16.54
C ALA A 135 -5.60 -7.91 -17.40
N VAL A 136 -5.39 -6.66 -17.00
CA VAL A 136 -4.52 -5.73 -17.75
C VAL A 136 -3.05 -6.15 -17.61
N PRO A 137 -2.19 -5.85 -18.62
CA PRO A 137 -0.75 -6.10 -18.51
C PRO A 137 -0.19 -5.53 -17.21
N THR A 138 0.49 -6.36 -16.42
CA THR A 138 0.94 -5.98 -15.08
C THR A 138 2.39 -6.39 -14.81
N ILE A 139 3.16 -5.47 -14.24
CA ILE A 139 4.43 -5.78 -13.59
C ILE A 139 4.27 -5.53 -12.10
N THR A 140 4.59 -6.52 -11.26
CA THR A 140 4.74 -6.31 -9.83
C THR A 140 6.20 -6.10 -9.45
N LEU A 141 6.44 -5.17 -8.53
CA LEU A 141 7.77 -4.86 -8.01
C LEU A 141 7.80 -5.14 -6.51
N GLU A 142 8.92 -5.67 -6.01
CA GLU A 142 9.20 -5.76 -4.58
C GLU A 142 10.67 -5.40 -4.30
N GLY A 143 10.92 -4.77 -3.14
CA GLY A 143 12.26 -4.43 -2.68
C GLY A 143 12.84 -5.51 -1.76
N ASP A 144 14.14 -5.79 -1.86
CA ASP A 144 14.84 -6.81 -1.06
C ASP A 144 15.03 -6.44 0.43
N ALA A 145 14.66 -5.22 0.83
CA ALA A 145 14.73 -4.73 2.19
C ALA A 145 13.43 -4.03 2.64
N ASN A 146 12.29 -4.36 2.03
CA ASN A 146 11.00 -3.85 2.45
C ASN A 146 10.65 -4.32 3.88
N GLY A 147 10.66 -3.39 4.83
CA GLY A 147 10.33 -3.66 6.24
C GLY A 147 8.84 -3.57 6.54
N ALA A 148 8.02 -3.07 5.61
CA ALA A 148 6.58 -3.06 5.74
C ALA A 148 5.99 -4.46 5.46
N PRO A 149 4.81 -4.79 6.01
CA PRO A 149 4.14 -6.05 5.71
C PRO A 149 3.83 -6.17 4.20
N HIS A 150 4.32 -7.24 3.58
CA HIS A 150 4.08 -7.56 2.17
C HIS A 150 3.97 -9.08 1.97
N PRO A 151 3.07 -9.56 1.08
CA PRO A 151 2.91 -10.98 0.80
C PRO A 151 4.04 -11.55 -0.07
N ASP A 152 4.32 -12.85 0.04
CA ASP A 152 5.19 -13.57 -0.90
C ASP A 152 4.60 -13.49 -2.33
N PRO A 153 5.41 -13.18 -3.36
CA PRO A 153 4.96 -13.07 -4.75
C PRO A 153 4.15 -14.25 -5.29
N LYS A 154 4.43 -15.46 -4.80
CA LYS A 154 3.72 -16.69 -5.20
C LYS A 154 2.25 -16.68 -4.75
N ILE A 155 1.94 -15.96 -3.67
CA ILE A 155 0.58 -15.90 -3.10
C ILE A 155 -0.34 -15.10 -4.02
N TYR A 156 0.16 -13.99 -4.59
CA TYR A 156 -0.67 -13.08 -5.40
C TYR A 156 -0.52 -13.26 -6.90
N ALA A 157 0.48 -13.98 -7.41
CA ALA A 157 0.72 -14.10 -8.86
C ALA A 157 -0.54 -14.53 -9.64
N LYS A 158 -1.37 -15.43 -9.09
CA LYS A 158 -2.61 -15.90 -9.73
C LYS A 158 -3.72 -14.86 -9.80
N LYS A 159 -3.61 -13.74 -9.08
CA LYS A 159 -4.56 -12.63 -9.17
C LYS A 159 -4.38 -11.80 -10.44
N PHE A 160 -3.25 -11.94 -11.13
CA PHE A 160 -2.99 -11.28 -12.40
C PHE A 160 -3.20 -12.29 -13.54
N SER A 161 -4.33 -12.16 -14.25
CA SER A 161 -4.76 -13.12 -15.27
C SER A 161 -4.31 -12.75 -16.69
N GLY A 162 -3.80 -11.53 -16.89
CA GLY A 162 -3.25 -11.05 -18.15
C GLY A 162 -1.76 -11.32 -18.33
N LYS A 163 -1.11 -10.56 -19.21
CA LYS A 163 0.37 -10.53 -19.31
C LYS A 163 0.92 -10.09 -17.95
N TYR A 164 1.80 -10.90 -17.39
CA TYR A 164 2.30 -10.71 -16.03
C TYR A 164 3.80 -10.95 -15.93
N ALA A 165 4.48 -10.07 -15.21
CA ALA A 165 5.84 -10.30 -14.73
C ALA A 165 5.99 -9.84 -13.28
N HIS A 166 6.89 -10.48 -12.55
CA HIS A 166 7.32 -10.06 -11.22
C HIS A 166 8.81 -9.70 -11.26
N ARG A 167 9.18 -8.64 -10.55
CA ARG A 167 10.56 -8.15 -10.44
C ARG A 167 10.91 -7.89 -8.97
N LEU A 168 11.97 -8.54 -8.52
CA LEU A 168 12.62 -8.20 -7.26
C LEU A 168 13.73 -7.19 -7.55
N VAL A 169 13.70 -6.05 -6.88
CA VAL A 169 14.73 -5.01 -6.96
C VAL A 169 15.66 -5.17 -5.77
N THR A 170 16.93 -5.43 -6.04
CA THR A 170 17.96 -5.64 -5.01
C THR A 170 18.78 -4.38 -4.77
N GLY A 171 19.52 -4.36 -3.66
CA GLY A 171 20.39 -3.23 -3.30
C GLY A 171 20.01 -2.55 -1.99
N GLY A 172 19.18 -3.18 -1.18
CA GLY A 172 18.67 -2.61 0.07
C GLY A 172 17.46 -1.70 -0.15
N ILE A 173 16.60 -2.03 -1.11
CA ILE A 173 15.44 -1.21 -1.47
C ILE A 173 14.25 -1.60 -0.59
N GLY A 174 13.67 -0.59 0.05
CA GLY A 174 12.56 -0.72 0.98
C GLY A 174 11.18 -0.58 0.34
N HIS A 175 10.25 -0.05 1.14
CA HIS A 175 8.83 0.06 0.79
C HIS A 175 8.52 1.09 -0.29
N ASN A 176 9.36 2.13 -0.44
CA ASN A 176 9.10 3.24 -1.35
C ASN A 176 9.96 3.16 -2.62
N LEU A 177 9.80 2.06 -3.35
CA LEU A 177 10.45 1.76 -4.62
C LEU A 177 10.59 2.95 -5.59
N PRO A 178 9.56 3.78 -5.89
CA PRO A 178 9.73 4.89 -6.82
C PRO A 178 10.67 6.00 -6.32
N GLN A 179 10.84 6.17 -5.01
CA GLN A 179 11.77 7.15 -4.44
C GLN A 179 13.16 6.57 -4.19
N GLU A 180 13.24 5.28 -3.85
CA GLU A 180 14.49 4.59 -3.51
C GLU A 180 15.22 4.03 -4.74
N ALA A 181 14.48 3.54 -5.73
CA ALA A 181 14.99 2.96 -6.97
C ALA A 181 14.26 3.55 -8.20
N PRO A 182 14.33 4.88 -8.43
CA PRO A 182 13.54 5.56 -9.46
C PRO A 182 13.75 5.00 -10.87
N GLN A 183 14.99 4.59 -11.21
CA GLN A 183 15.29 4.01 -12.51
C GLN A 183 14.57 2.66 -12.72
N ALA A 184 14.66 1.74 -11.75
CA ALA A 184 14.00 0.44 -11.84
C ALA A 184 12.48 0.59 -11.90
N PHE A 185 11.91 1.55 -11.17
CA PHE A 185 10.48 1.84 -11.23
C PHE A 185 10.08 2.41 -12.61
N ALA A 186 10.83 3.37 -13.15
CA ALA A 186 10.56 3.95 -14.47
C ALA A 186 10.67 2.91 -15.60
N ASP A 187 11.67 2.04 -15.54
CA ASP A 187 11.86 0.95 -16.52
C ASP A 187 10.66 0.00 -16.51
N ALA A 188 10.15 -0.38 -15.33
CA ALA A 188 8.94 -1.19 -15.21
C ALA A 188 7.70 -0.51 -15.83
N VAL A 189 7.55 0.80 -15.62
CA VAL A 189 6.44 1.57 -16.21
C VAL A 189 6.54 1.59 -17.74
N ILE A 190 7.74 1.82 -18.29
CA ILE A 190 7.98 1.84 -19.74
C ILE A 190 7.78 0.44 -20.34
N GLU A 191 8.29 -0.60 -19.69
CA GLU A 191 8.17 -2.00 -20.13
C GLU A 191 6.71 -2.43 -20.21
N VAL A 192 5.94 -2.22 -19.13
CA VAL A 192 4.54 -2.66 -19.10
C VAL A 192 3.67 -1.88 -20.08
N ALA A 193 3.97 -0.60 -20.32
CA ALA A 193 3.23 0.24 -21.26
C ALA A 193 3.44 -0.17 -22.75
N ARG A 194 4.48 -0.95 -23.03
CA ARG A 194 4.78 -1.51 -24.37
C ARG A 194 4.23 -2.94 -24.57
N SER A 195 3.68 -3.54 -23.50
CA SER A 195 3.13 -4.90 -23.52
C SER A 195 1.77 -4.99 -24.20
#